data_AF-A0A925EDN6-F1
#
_entry.id   AF-A0A925EDN6-F1
#
_cell.length_a   1.000
_cell.length_b   1.000
_cell.length_c   1.000
_cell.angle_alpha   90.00
_cell.angle_beta   90.00
_cell.angle_gamma   90.00
#
_symmetry.space_group_name_H-M   'P 1'
#
loop_
_entity.id
_entity.type
_entity.pdbx_description
1 polymer ?
#
loop_
_entity_poly.entity_id
_entity_poly.type
_entity_poly.pdbx_seq_one_letter_code
_entity_poly.pdbx_strand_id
1 'polypeptide(L)'
;MYDFAGYDAARIQFIRFVNFVSIGIIAILLMNFLKKRVKNGSLAFFAILFFLSQTTFQSLMGYSLQLISSSQPAMWLSLLAFYLYFFVFDRIHLSKYIQVGIIFIVLMLAMQSTQTYAFFALIPLSYLALTDWSSRKSKVIKFLIISIATFILSTLIYKIGLDFKSAQGLEGYPRGEQSIKYIFSHPLDVILLAINPLAYWSIFKMWTFPFPLQNTPPLSNLMERVASLLIMMTWLGLIFGSLWVEIKNTVEDERSEIFFKWFSVACCFGLSAAFIVADSPTVIIDHRPHLLLVFSGLVIFIGLYALEILASQFISLRSLGFNVFIGFLVVMTAFGAQSAVLRNIVNINMKQLDFIRTELLAKNPSSYDTVIVVLPIERQDCITEPCNPSFGAYISKNWHLAWPAAYRYALSTLGINPKEKNIVFVNKFTDIVSQEDAVIIDWNVYSLTQQMYSEHFK
;
A
#
# COMPACT_ATOMS: atom_id res chain seq x y z
N MET A 1 8.25 -1.27 -12.88
CA MET A 1 9.30 -0.51 -13.58
C MET A 1 8.64 0.76 -14.10
N TYR A 2 9.08 1.95 -13.70
CA TYR A 2 8.35 3.18 -13.98
C TYR A 2 8.75 3.80 -15.32
N ASP A 3 8.20 3.23 -16.40
CA ASP A 3 8.30 3.84 -17.72
C ASP A 3 7.28 5.00 -17.81
N PHE A 4 7.78 6.22 -17.96
CA PHE A 4 6.94 7.41 -18.19
C PHE A 4 6.46 7.34 -19.64
N ALA A 5 5.32 6.66 -19.85
CA ALA A 5 4.85 6.18 -21.14
C ALA A 5 4.58 7.30 -22.17
N GLY A 6 5.65 7.76 -22.82
CA GLY A 6 5.68 9.02 -23.56
C GLY A 6 5.82 10.21 -22.60
N TYR A 7 6.84 11.04 -22.83
CA TYR A 7 7.14 12.23 -22.02
C TYR A 7 6.19 13.42 -22.30
N ASP A 8 4.95 13.12 -22.73
CA ASP A 8 3.90 14.10 -22.96
C ASP A 8 3.21 14.49 -21.64
N ALA A 9 3.31 15.77 -21.29
CA ALA A 9 2.67 16.32 -20.11
C ALA A 9 1.14 16.19 -20.15
N ALA A 10 0.50 16.28 -21.32
CA ALA A 10 -0.96 16.17 -21.43
C ALA A 10 -1.44 14.75 -21.09
N ARG A 11 -0.85 13.72 -21.69
CA ARG A 11 -1.10 12.30 -21.35
C ARG A 11 -0.83 12.01 -19.87
N ILE A 12 0.26 12.55 -19.30
CA ILE A 12 0.59 12.37 -17.88
C ILE A 12 -0.52 12.98 -16.98
N GLN A 13 -0.96 14.22 -17.24
CA GLN A 13 -2.02 14.85 -16.44
C GLN A 13 -3.38 14.17 -16.64
N PHE A 14 -3.71 13.69 -17.84
CA PHE A 14 -4.92 12.91 -18.09
C PHE A 14 -4.96 11.62 -17.25
N ILE A 15 -3.86 10.85 -17.21
CA ILE A 15 -3.80 9.62 -16.42
C ILE A 15 -3.87 9.92 -14.91
N ARG A 16 -3.24 10.99 -14.44
CA ARG A 16 -3.35 11.47 -13.04
C ARG A 16 -4.78 11.82 -12.67
N PHE A 17 -5.52 12.49 -13.56
CA PHE A 17 -6.94 12.78 -13.38
C PHE A 17 -7.80 11.50 -13.34
N VAL A 18 -7.57 10.55 -14.25
CA VAL A 18 -8.27 9.24 -14.25
C VAL A 18 -7.98 8.44 -12.96
N ASN A 19 -6.76 8.50 -12.43
CA ASN A 19 -6.40 7.88 -11.16
C ASN A 19 -7.09 8.54 -9.96
N PHE A 20 -7.17 9.88 -9.94
CA PHE A 20 -7.89 10.64 -8.91
C PHE A 20 -9.40 10.35 -8.92
N VAL A 21 -10.03 10.38 -10.10
CA VAL A 21 -11.45 10.03 -10.26
C VAL A 21 -11.71 8.57 -9.86
N SER A 22 -10.81 7.65 -10.22
CA SER A 22 -10.89 6.24 -9.79
C SER A 22 -10.91 6.08 -8.28
N ILE A 23 -10.02 6.78 -7.56
CA ILE A 23 -10.00 6.80 -6.08
C ILE A 23 -11.34 7.32 -5.53
N GLY A 24 -11.86 8.41 -6.10
CA GLY A 24 -13.15 8.98 -5.69
C GLY A 24 -14.32 7.99 -5.85
N ILE A 25 -14.40 7.27 -6.97
CA ILE A 25 -15.49 6.30 -7.18
C ILE A 25 -15.30 5.04 -6.30
N ILE A 26 -14.07 4.59 -6.04
CA ILE A 26 -13.80 3.52 -5.06
C ILE A 26 -14.32 3.90 -3.67
N ALA A 27 -14.08 5.14 -3.21
CA ALA A 27 -14.62 5.65 -1.95
C ALA A 27 -16.16 5.68 -1.95
N ILE A 28 -16.78 6.15 -3.03
CA ILE A 28 -18.25 6.19 -3.19
C ILE A 28 -18.84 4.76 -3.17
N LEU A 29 -18.18 3.78 -3.81
CA LEU A 29 -18.62 2.38 -3.80
C LEU A 29 -18.52 1.77 -2.39
N LEU A 30 -17.40 1.94 -1.70
CA LEU A 30 -17.24 1.44 -0.32
C LEU A 30 -18.24 2.11 0.64
N MET A 31 -18.50 3.42 0.49
CA MET A 31 -19.52 4.14 1.27
C MET A 31 -20.94 3.63 0.95
N ASN A 32 -21.28 3.38 -0.32
CA ASN A 32 -22.57 2.83 -0.73
C ASN A 32 -22.76 1.35 -0.30
N PHE A 33 -21.67 0.61 -0.10
CA PHE A 33 -21.70 -0.71 0.53
C PHE A 33 -21.96 -0.57 2.04
N LEU A 34 -21.16 0.21 2.77
CA LEU A 34 -21.32 0.39 4.22
C LEU A 34 -22.67 1.00 4.60
N LYS A 35 -23.16 2.02 3.87
CA LYS A 35 -24.48 2.65 4.12
C LYS A 35 -25.68 1.69 4.02
N LYS A 36 -25.50 0.50 3.41
CA LYS A 36 -26.53 -0.55 3.33
C LYS A 36 -26.42 -1.60 4.45
N ARG A 37 -25.40 -1.51 5.32
CA ARG A 37 -25.03 -2.53 6.31
C ARG A 37 -24.89 -1.97 7.72
N VAL A 38 -24.19 -0.84 7.83
CA VAL A 38 -23.98 -0.08 9.05
C VAL A 38 -25.28 0.59 9.46
N LYS A 39 -25.72 0.40 10.70
CA LYS A 39 -26.95 1.01 11.24
C LYS A 39 -26.80 2.51 11.47
N ASN A 40 -25.59 2.98 11.78
CA ASN A 40 -25.28 4.40 11.91
C ASN A 40 -24.49 4.94 10.70
N GLY A 41 -25.15 5.75 9.87
CA GLY A 41 -24.54 6.37 8.68
C GLY A 41 -23.33 7.27 8.96
N SER A 42 -23.21 7.84 10.17
CA SER A 42 -22.01 8.62 10.54
C SER A 42 -20.79 7.75 10.81
N LEU A 43 -20.94 6.57 11.41
CA LEU A 43 -19.84 5.61 11.57
C LEU A 43 -19.38 5.05 10.22
N ALA A 44 -20.30 4.79 9.29
CA ALA A 44 -19.94 4.44 7.91
C ALA A 44 -19.11 5.54 7.24
N PHE A 45 -19.54 6.80 7.36
CA PHE A 45 -18.85 7.96 6.80
C PHE A 45 -17.45 8.14 7.41
N PHE A 46 -17.34 8.10 8.74
CA PHE A 46 -16.05 8.24 9.43
C PHE A 46 -15.12 7.05 9.16
N ALA A 47 -15.62 5.82 9.00
CA ALA A 47 -14.78 4.68 8.62
C ALA A 47 -14.20 4.81 7.21
N ILE A 48 -14.97 5.33 6.24
CA ILE A 48 -14.44 5.63 4.90
C ILE A 48 -13.44 6.77 4.95
N LEU A 49 -13.75 7.89 5.63
CA LEU A 49 -12.80 8.98 5.81
C LEU A 49 -11.52 8.51 6.52
N PHE A 50 -11.61 7.67 7.54
CA PHE A 50 -10.45 7.13 8.25
C PHE A 50 -9.61 6.20 7.38
N PHE A 51 -10.24 5.41 6.52
CA PHE A 51 -9.53 4.55 5.56
C PHE A 51 -8.81 5.39 4.49
N LEU A 52 -9.46 6.44 3.96
CA LEU A 52 -8.84 7.40 3.05
C LEU A 52 -7.74 8.23 3.72
N SER A 53 -7.85 8.50 5.02
CA SER A 53 -6.87 9.27 5.81
C SER A 53 -5.66 8.45 6.23
N GLN A 54 -5.58 7.15 5.92
CA GLN A 54 -4.40 6.36 6.23
C GLN A 54 -3.19 6.83 5.40
N THR A 55 -2.01 6.84 5.99
CA THR A 55 -0.75 7.05 5.25
C THR A 55 -0.54 6.00 4.15
N THR A 56 -1.06 4.78 4.32
CA THR A 56 -1.10 3.74 3.29
C THR A 56 -1.92 4.15 2.07
N PHE A 57 -3.08 4.78 2.28
CA PHE A 57 -3.96 5.31 1.22
C PHE A 57 -3.42 6.63 0.64
N GLN A 58 -2.97 7.57 1.46
CA GLN A 58 -2.42 8.85 1.01
C GLN A 58 -1.11 8.66 0.23
N SER A 59 -0.26 7.69 0.59
CA SER A 59 0.91 7.33 -0.21
C SER A 59 0.51 6.71 -1.55
N LEU A 60 -0.47 5.79 -1.58
CA LEU A 60 -1.03 5.27 -2.83
C LEU A 60 -1.53 6.42 -3.73
N MET A 61 -2.30 7.35 -3.18
CA MET A 61 -2.78 8.53 -3.90
C MET A 61 -1.63 9.39 -4.42
N GLY A 62 -0.58 9.62 -3.62
CA GLY A 62 0.65 10.30 -4.03
C GLY A 62 1.36 9.60 -5.19
N TYR A 63 1.61 8.28 -5.10
CA TYR A 63 2.20 7.50 -6.19
C TYR A 63 1.33 7.54 -7.46
N SER A 64 0.01 7.44 -7.35
CA SER A 64 -0.91 7.48 -8.49
C SER A 64 -1.10 8.89 -9.10
N LEU A 65 -0.75 9.94 -8.36
CA LEU A 65 -0.65 11.33 -8.84
C LEU A 65 0.74 11.68 -9.38
N GLN A 66 1.77 10.88 -9.10
CA GLN A 66 3.11 11.06 -9.65
C GLN A 66 3.33 10.19 -10.91
N LEU A 67 2.83 8.94 -10.88
CA LEU A 67 3.18 7.85 -11.78
C LEU A 67 1.93 7.16 -12.37
N ILE A 68 2.11 6.46 -13.49
CA ILE A 68 1.08 5.60 -14.10
C ILE A 68 1.00 4.29 -13.28
N SER A 69 0.23 4.32 -12.17
CA SER A 69 0.11 3.17 -11.27
C SER A 69 -0.93 2.14 -11.76
N SER A 70 -0.55 0.86 -11.78
CA SER A 70 -1.45 -0.27 -12.08
C SER A 70 -2.28 -0.74 -10.88
N SER A 71 -2.16 -0.05 -9.74
CA SER A 71 -2.94 -0.32 -8.53
C SER A 71 -4.44 -0.05 -8.70
N GLN A 72 -4.82 1.02 -9.41
CA GLN A 72 -6.23 1.35 -9.66
C GLN A 72 -6.97 0.23 -10.42
N PRO A 73 -6.52 -0.26 -11.59
CA PRO A 73 -7.15 -1.39 -12.28
C PRO A 73 -7.24 -2.66 -11.43
N ALA A 74 -6.22 -2.97 -10.62
CA ALA A 74 -6.25 -4.13 -9.72
C ALA A 74 -7.36 -4.02 -8.66
N MET A 75 -7.45 -2.88 -7.95
CA MET A 75 -8.53 -2.62 -6.99
C MET A 75 -9.92 -2.63 -7.66
N TRP A 76 -10.02 -2.05 -8.86
CA TRP A 76 -11.25 -2.01 -9.66
C TRP A 76 -11.75 -3.41 -10.03
N LEU A 77 -10.89 -4.26 -10.58
CA LEU A 77 -11.23 -5.64 -10.95
C LEU A 77 -11.56 -6.47 -9.71
N SER A 78 -10.82 -6.28 -8.61
CA SER A 78 -11.13 -6.91 -7.32
C SER A 78 -12.54 -6.57 -6.82
N LEU A 79 -12.87 -5.26 -6.76
CA LEU A 79 -14.21 -4.81 -6.38
C LEU A 79 -15.29 -5.26 -7.37
N LEU A 80 -15.01 -5.27 -8.67
CA LEU A 80 -15.93 -5.77 -9.69
C LEU A 80 -16.27 -7.25 -9.45
N ALA A 81 -15.26 -8.09 -9.17
CA ALA A 81 -15.45 -9.50 -8.82
C ALA A 81 -16.36 -9.66 -7.58
N PHE A 82 -16.13 -8.86 -6.54
CA PHE A 82 -16.99 -8.84 -5.35
C PHE A 82 -18.43 -8.41 -5.67
N TYR A 83 -18.62 -7.31 -6.39
CA TYR A 83 -19.95 -6.80 -6.72
C TYR A 83 -20.74 -7.75 -7.64
N LEU A 84 -20.08 -8.35 -8.64
CA LEU A 84 -20.67 -9.36 -9.49
C LEU A 84 -21.18 -10.55 -8.67
N TYR A 85 -20.31 -11.12 -7.82
CA TYR A 85 -20.62 -12.34 -7.08
C TYR A 85 -21.71 -12.17 -6.01
N PHE A 86 -21.69 -11.05 -5.28
CA PHE A 86 -22.56 -10.86 -4.10
C PHE A 86 -23.83 -10.03 -4.38
N PHE A 87 -23.95 -9.35 -5.53
CA PHE A 87 -25.11 -8.48 -5.81
C PHE A 87 -25.69 -8.57 -7.22
N VAL A 88 -24.89 -8.89 -8.26
CA VAL A 88 -25.38 -8.98 -9.64
C VAL A 88 -25.83 -10.39 -9.99
N PHE A 89 -25.03 -11.41 -9.68
CA PHE A 89 -25.34 -12.82 -10.01
C PHE A 89 -26.50 -13.42 -9.19
N ASP A 90 -27.02 -12.71 -8.17
CA ASP A 90 -28.30 -13.06 -7.53
C ASP A 90 -29.54 -12.65 -8.36
N ARG A 91 -29.34 -11.85 -9.42
CA ARG A 91 -30.41 -11.33 -10.30
C ARG A 91 -30.37 -11.92 -11.71
N ILE A 92 -29.40 -12.78 -12.01
CA ILE A 92 -29.16 -13.35 -13.34
C ILE A 92 -29.14 -14.87 -13.21
N HIS A 93 -29.92 -15.57 -14.04
CA HIS A 93 -30.00 -17.05 -14.06
C HIS A 93 -28.76 -17.72 -14.71
N LEU A 94 -27.57 -17.23 -14.38
CA LEU A 94 -26.29 -17.79 -14.82
C LEU A 94 -25.96 -19.05 -14.01
N SER A 95 -25.43 -20.09 -14.65
CA SER A 95 -25.07 -21.32 -13.92
C SER A 95 -23.94 -21.07 -12.91
N LYS A 96 -23.97 -21.77 -11.77
CA LYS A 96 -23.01 -21.56 -10.66
C LYS A 96 -21.55 -21.74 -11.12
N TYR A 97 -21.28 -22.63 -12.07
CA TYR A 97 -19.95 -22.84 -12.64
C TYR A 97 -19.49 -21.65 -13.49
N ILE A 98 -20.36 -21.08 -14.32
CA ILE A 98 -20.03 -19.88 -15.12
C ILE A 98 -19.81 -18.67 -14.21
N GLN A 99 -20.63 -18.50 -13.16
CA GLN A 99 -20.41 -17.45 -12.15
C GLN A 99 -19.02 -17.57 -11.53
N VAL A 100 -18.64 -18.76 -11.06
CA VAL A 100 -17.31 -19.03 -10.47
C VAL A 100 -16.19 -18.76 -11.47
N GLY A 101 -16.33 -19.22 -12.72
CA GLY A 101 -15.36 -18.98 -13.79
C GLY A 101 -15.14 -17.50 -14.09
N ILE A 102 -16.21 -16.69 -14.16
CA ILE A 102 -16.09 -15.23 -14.36
C ILE A 102 -15.33 -14.58 -13.20
N ILE A 103 -15.68 -14.91 -11.94
CA ILE A 103 -14.97 -14.34 -10.77
C ILE A 103 -13.49 -14.73 -10.78
N PHE A 104 -13.18 -15.99 -11.09
CA PHE A 104 -11.80 -16.46 -11.19
C PHE A 104 -11.02 -15.70 -12.28
N ILE A 105 -11.60 -15.50 -13.47
CA ILE A 105 -10.98 -14.74 -14.57
C ILE A 105 -10.76 -13.27 -14.17
N VAL A 106 -11.76 -12.61 -13.57
CA VAL A 106 -11.64 -11.20 -13.16
C VAL A 106 -10.58 -11.02 -12.07
N LEU A 107 -10.46 -11.96 -11.12
CA LEU A 107 -9.39 -11.93 -10.12
C LEU A 107 -8.01 -12.25 -10.72
N MET A 108 -7.90 -13.18 -11.69
CA MET A 108 -6.64 -13.40 -12.42
C MET A 108 -6.20 -12.16 -13.21
N LEU A 109 -7.12 -11.41 -13.82
CA LEU A 109 -6.82 -10.13 -14.48
C LEU A 109 -6.38 -9.06 -13.48
N ALA A 110 -6.98 -9.02 -12.28
CA ALA A 110 -6.54 -8.12 -11.21
C ALA A 110 -5.08 -8.41 -10.77
N MET A 111 -4.73 -9.70 -10.66
CA MET A 111 -3.40 -10.19 -10.29
C MET A 111 -2.31 -9.83 -11.31
N GLN A 112 -2.65 -9.84 -12.61
CA GLN A 112 -1.73 -9.38 -13.66
C GLN A 112 -1.42 -7.88 -13.57
N SER A 113 -2.28 -7.08 -12.93
CA SER A 113 -2.12 -5.63 -12.84
C SER A 113 -1.31 -5.20 -11.60
N THR A 114 -1.67 -5.69 -10.41
CA THR A 114 -0.83 -5.64 -9.18
C THR A 114 -1.35 -6.65 -8.16
N GLN A 115 -0.54 -7.65 -7.80
CA GLN A 115 -0.96 -8.77 -6.93
C GLN A 115 -1.50 -8.30 -5.56
N THR A 116 -0.80 -7.39 -4.88
CA THR A 116 -1.18 -6.88 -3.56
C THR A 116 -2.53 -6.14 -3.53
N TYR A 117 -3.01 -5.64 -4.68
CA TYR A 117 -4.31 -4.97 -4.81
C TYR A 117 -5.41 -5.83 -5.43
N ALA A 118 -5.05 -6.98 -6.01
CA ALA A 118 -6.02 -7.92 -6.58
C ALA A 118 -7.00 -8.49 -5.54
N PHE A 119 -6.67 -8.35 -4.25
CA PHE A 119 -7.50 -8.77 -3.12
C PHE A 119 -8.06 -7.62 -2.26
N PHE A 120 -8.16 -6.42 -2.83
CA PHE A 120 -8.88 -5.30 -2.21
C PHE A 120 -10.36 -5.66 -1.86
N ALA A 121 -10.96 -6.61 -2.59
CA ALA A 121 -12.24 -7.24 -2.28
C ALA A 121 -12.34 -7.87 -0.88
N LEU A 122 -11.21 -8.25 -0.26
CA LEU A 122 -11.22 -8.82 1.10
C LEU A 122 -11.68 -7.80 2.15
N ILE A 123 -11.52 -6.50 1.90
CA ILE A 123 -11.99 -5.41 2.78
C ILE A 123 -13.53 -5.46 2.96
N PRO A 124 -14.37 -5.32 1.91
CA PRO A 124 -15.82 -5.45 2.08
C PRO A 124 -16.26 -6.91 2.33
N LEU A 125 -15.47 -7.93 1.95
CA LEU A 125 -15.78 -9.32 2.25
C LEU A 125 -15.72 -9.62 3.76
N SER A 126 -14.74 -9.08 4.49
CA SER A 126 -14.65 -9.28 5.95
C SER A 126 -15.87 -8.70 6.66
N TYR A 127 -16.31 -7.50 6.28
CA TYR A 127 -17.55 -6.90 6.79
C TYR A 127 -18.78 -7.71 6.42
N LEU A 128 -18.87 -8.20 5.18
CA LEU A 128 -20.00 -9.00 4.72
C LEU A 128 -20.07 -10.36 5.42
N ALA A 129 -18.92 -10.98 5.71
CA ALA A 129 -18.86 -12.17 6.56
C ALA A 129 -19.37 -11.86 7.98
N LEU A 130 -19.02 -10.69 8.53
CA LEU A 130 -19.44 -10.27 9.86
C LEU A 130 -20.93 -9.86 9.95
N THR A 131 -21.53 -9.24 8.92
CA THR A 131 -22.96 -8.84 8.96
C THR A 131 -23.95 -9.85 8.43
N ASP A 132 -23.61 -10.60 7.38
CA ASP A 132 -24.59 -11.38 6.59
C ASP A 132 -24.44 -12.91 6.75
N TRP A 133 -23.61 -13.39 7.69
CA TRP A 133 -23.15 -14.79 7.76
C TRP A 133 -24.23 -15.85 7.46
N SER A 134 -25.33 -15.86 8.21
CA SER A 134 -26.44 -16.82 8.06
C SER A 134 -27.02 -16.85 6.64
N SER A 135 -27.10 -15.70 5.97
CA SER A 135 -27.63 -15.56 4.61
C SER A 135 -26.59 -15.80 3.51
N ARG A 136 -25.29 -15.68 3.80
CA ARG A 136 -24.21 -15.63 2.78
C ARG A 136 -23.04 -16.58 2.98
N LYS A 137 -23.00 -17.38 4.06
CA LYS A 137 -21.96 -18.37 4.39
C LYS A 137 -21.41 -19.12 3.17
N SER A 138 -22.29 -19.75 2.37
CA SER A 138 -21.88 -20.52 1.20
C SER A 138 -21.21 -19.67 0.10
N LYS A 139 -21.57 -18.40 -0.05
CA LYS A 139 -20.89 -17.47 -0.98
C LYS A 139 -19.57 -16.96 -0.43
N VAL A 140 -19.51 -16.59 0.86
CA VAL A 140 -18.27 -16.14 1.52
C VAL A 140 -17.19 -17.20 1.40
N ILE A 141 -17.51 -18.45 1.77
CA ILE A 141 -16.59 -19.60 1.68
C ILE A 141 -16.13 -19.83 0.23
N LYS A 142 -17.06 -19.79 -0.75
CA LYS A 142 -16.69 -19.95 -2.17
C LYS A 142 -15.80 -18.83 -2.69
N PHE A 143 -16.07 -17.58 -2.34
CA PHE A 143 -15.23 -16.46 -2.76
C PHE A 143 -13.81 -16.55 -2.16
N LEU A 144 -13.67 -17.01 -0.91
CA LEU A 144 -12.37 -17.32 -0.31
C LEU A 144 -11.65 -18.48 -1.02
N ILE A 145 -12.35 -19.57 -1.37
CA ILE A 145 -11.77 -20.68 -2.14
C ILE A 145 -11.28 -20.23 -3.52
N ILE A 146 -12.07 -19.41 -4.24
CA ILE A 146 -11.67 -18.83 -5.53
C ILE A 146 -10.43 -17.93 -5.33
N SER A 147 -10.41 -17.11 -4.28
CA SER A 147 -9.28 -16.24 -3.94
C SER A 147 -7.98 -17.02 -3.72
N ILE A 148 -8.05 -18.12 -2.96
CA ILE A 148 -6.93 -19.04 -2.73
C ILE A 148 -6.48 -19.68 -4.06
N ALA A 149 -7.40 -20.16 -4.89
CA ALA A 149 -7.09 -20.78 -6.18
C ALA A 149 -6.40 -19.78 -7.15
N THR A 150 -6.89 -18.54 -7.21
CA THR A 150 -6.27 -17.46 -8.00
C THR A 150 -4.87 -17.14 -7.48
N PHE A 151 -4.66 -17.06 -6.16
CA PHE A 151 -3.34 -16.84 -5.57
C PHE A 151 -2.35 -17.95 -5.95
N ILE A 152 -2.72 -19.22 -5.74
CA ILE A 152 -1.88 -20.37 -6.05
C ILE A 152 -1.54 -20.41 -7.54
N LEU A 153 -2.52 -20.28 -8.44
CA LEU A 153 -2.26 -20.35 -9.88
C LEU A 153 -1.41 -19.17 -10.37
N SER A 154 -1.68 -17.94 -9.91
CA SER A 154 -0.87 -16.77 -10.29
C SER A 154 0.58 -16.91 -9.81
N THR A 155 0.81 -17.48 -8.63
CA THR A 155 2.16 -17.71 -8.07
C THR A 155 2.91 -18.78 -8.87
N LEU A 156 2.22 -19.86 -9.25
CA LEU A 156 2.77 -20.91 -10.12
C LEU A 156 3.10 -20.38 -11.52
N ILE A 157 2.19 -19.62 -12.15
CA ILE A 157 2.43 -19.00 -13.48
C ILE A 157 3.62 -18.04 -13.41
N TYR A 158 3.72 -17.22 -12.36
CA TYR A 158 4.85 -16.30 -12.19
C TYR A 158 6.18 -17.05 -12.03
N LYS A 159 6.21 -18.12 -11.23
CA LYS A 159 7.37 -19.01 -11.12
C LYS A 159 7.76 -19.62 -12.48
N ILE A 160 6.82 -20.25 -13.19
CA ILE A 160 7.07 -20.88 -14.49
C ILE A 160 7.60 -19.84 -15.51
N GLY A 161 7.11 -18.60 -15.46
CA GLY A 161 7.59 -17.49 -16.29
C GLY A 161 9.02 -17.02 -15.94
N LEU A 162 9.44 -17.11 -14.67
CA LEU A 162 10.83 -16.87 -14.26
C LEU A 162 11.74 -18.03 -14.67
N ASP A 163 11.34 -19.27 -14.38
CA ASP A 163 12.08 -20.48 -14.75
C ASP A 163 12.33 -20.54 -16.27
N PHE A 164 11.31 -20.19 -17.08
CA PHE A 164 11.42 -20.09 -18.55
C PHE A 164 12.39 -18.99 -19.01
N LYS A 165 12.37 -17.80 -18.38
CA LYS A 165 13.33 -16.73 -18.69
C LYS A 165 14.76 -17.13 -18.36
N SER A 166 14.97 -17.72 -17.19
CA SER A 166 16.29 -18.21 -16.77
C SER A 166 16.81 -19.28 -17.74
N ALA A 167 15.96 -20.17 -18.25
CA ALA A 167 16.32 -21.16 -19.27
C ALA A 167 16.67 -20.54 -20.64
N GLN A 168 16.23 -19.31 -20.93
CA GLN A 168 16.63 -18.53 -22.10
C GLN A 168 17.87 -17.64 -21.86
N GLY A 169 18.50 -17.71 -20.68
CA GLY A 169 19.61 -16.82 -20.31
C GLY A 169 19.18 -15.36 -20.06
N LEU A 170 17.88 -15.12 -19.88
CA LEU A 170 17.33 -13.80 -19.57
C LEU A 170 17.15 -13.66 -18.06
N GLU A 171 17.71 -12.61 -17.47
CA GLU A 171 17.43 -12.27 -16.08
C GLU A 171 15.93 -11.94 -15.90
N GLY A 172 15.33 -12.46 -14.82
CA GLY A 172 13.98 -12.12 -14.42
C GLY A 172 13.94 -10.83 -13.61
N TYR A 173 13.07 -10.78 -12.60
CA TYR A 173 13.03 -9.66 -11.65
C TYR A 173 13.68 -10.11 -10.34
N PRO A 174 14.87 -9.61 -9.95
CA PRO A 174 15.65 -10.23 -8.87
C PRO A 174 14.94 -10.30 -7.52
N ARG A 175 14.14 -9.29 -7.15
CA ARG A 175 13.29 -9.37 -5.94
C ARG A 175 12.20 -10.44 -6.07
N GLY A 176 11.59 -10.59 -7.26
CA GLY A 176 10.57 -11.60 -7.54
C GLY A 176 11.13 -13.03 -7.52
N GLU A 177 12.34 -13.23 -8.04
CA GLU A 177 13.08 -14.49 -7.94
C GLU A 177 13.42 -14.84 -6.49
N GLN A 178 13.92 -13.87 -5.71
CA GLN A 178 14.15 -14.04 -4.28
C GLN A 178 12.86 -14.37 -3.52
N SER A 179 11.73 -13.76 -3.91
CA SER A 179 10.41 -14.00 -3.30
C SER A 179 9.89 -15.40 -3.58
N ILE A 180 9.88 -15.82 -4.86
CA ILE A 180 9.52 -17.19 -5.23
C ILE A 180 10.47 -18.20 -4.60
N LYS A 181 11.78 -17.94 -4.58
CA LYS A 181 12.75 -18.82 -3.91
C LYS A 181 12.46 -18.94 -2.42
N TYR A 182 12.16 -17.85 -1.71
CA TYR A 182 11.83 -17.87 -0.29
C TYR A 182 10.52 -18.61 -0.01
N ILE A 183 9.43 -18.27 -0.72
CA ILE A 183 8.11 -18.93 -0.56
C ILE A 183 8.20 -20.45 -0.74
N PHE A 184 8.94 -20.92 -1.74
CA PHE A 184 9.07 -22.35 -2.02
C PHE A 184 10.10 -23.09 -1.15
N SER A 185 10.98 -22.38 -0.41
CA SER A 185 11.96 -23.00 0.50
C SER A 185 11.58 -22.90 1.98
N HIS A 186 10.84 -21.86 2.36
CA HIS A 186 10.43 -21.56 3.74
C HIS A 186 8.90 -21.33 3.85
N PRO A 187 8.04 -22.25 3.34
CA PRO A 187 6.60 -22.03 3.29
C PRO A 187 5.96 -21.92 4.69
N LEU A 188 6.52 -22.61 5.69
CA LEU A 188 6.05 -22.48 7.08
C LEU A 188 6.38 -21.10 7.65
N ASP A 189 7.58 -20.58 7.42
CA ASP A 189 7.97 -19.25 7.89
C ASP A 189 7.11 -18.17 7.25
N VAL A 190 6.80 -18.28 5.95
CA VAL A 190 5.85 -17.39 5.26
C VAL A 190 4.46 -17.43 5.91
N ILE A 191 3.96 -18.61 6.30
CA ILE A 191 2.67 -18.74 6.99
C ILE A 191 2.73 -18.15 8.41
N LEU A 192 3.78 -18.45 9.17
CA LEU A 192 3.98 -17.93 10.54
C LEU A 192 4.11 -16.41 10.56
N LEU A 193 4.85 -15.85 9.59
CA LEU A 193 5.04 -14.42 9.38
C LEU A 193 3.74 -13.75 8.86
N ALA A 194 2.93 -14.47 8.07
CA ALA A 194 1.60 -14.00 7.64
C ALA A 194 0.56 -13.96 8.77
N ILE A 195 0.64 -14.83 9.78
CA ILE A 195 -0.28 -14.80 10.95
C ILE A 195 0.25 -13.95 12.12
N ASN A 196 1.51 -13.53 12.11
CA ASN A 196 2.14 -12.78 13.20
C ASN A 196 1.69 -11.30 13.21
N PRO A 197 1.01 -10.80 14.25
CA PRO A 197 0.61 -9.39 14.34
C PRO A 197 1.79 -8.41 14.30
N LEU A 198 2.99 -8.84 14.72
CA LEU A 198 4.21 -8.02 14.71
C LEU A 198 4.70 -7.71 13.29
N ALA A 199 4.37 -8.55 12.29
CA ALA A 199 4.63 -8.25 10.88
C ALA A 199 3.80 -7.05 10.37
N TYR A 200 2.67 -6.76 11.01
CA TYR A 200 1.72 -5.70 10.65
C TYR A 200 1.69 -4.57 11.69
N TRP A 201 2.62 -4.60 12.65
CA TRP A 201 2.86 -3.57 13.66
C TRP A 201 3.00 -2.16 13.09
N SER A 202 3.59 -2.07 11.90
CA SER A 202 3.75 -0.85 11.10
C SER A 202 2.44 -0.09 10.89
N ILE A 203 1.29 -0.78 10.85
CA ILE A 203 -0.04 -0.18 10.66
C ILE A 203 -0.52 0.48 11.96
N PHE A 204 -0.37 -0.17 13.11
CA PHE A 204 -0.70 0.44 14.41
C PHE A 204 0.28 1.58 14.76
N LYS A 205 1.54 1.46 14.36
CA LYS A 205 2.55 2.54 14.41
C LYS A 205 2.21 3.74 13.51
N MET A 206 1.38 3.60 12.47
CA MET A 206 0.88 4.76 11.71
C MET A 206 -0.18 5.56 12.48
N TRP A 207 -0.78 4.99 13.55
CA TRP A 207 -1.83 5.62 14.33
C TRP A 207 -1.31 6.33 15.60
N THR A 208 -0.04 6.15 15.96
CA THR A 208 0.58 6.80 17.13
C THR A 208 0.92 8.28 16.93
N PHE A 209 0.95 8.78 15.69
CA PHE A 209 1.30 10.15 15.35
C PHE A 209 0.26 10.84 14.43
N PRO A 210 -0.92 11.20 14.96
CA PRO A 210 -1.78 12.19 14.32
C PRO A 210 -1.13 13.58 14.33
N PHE A 211 -1.70 14.53 13.58
CA PHE A 211 -1.33 15.95 13.69
C PHE A 211 -1.58 16.47 15.13
N PRO A 212 -0.79 17.43 15.65
CA PRO A 212 0.45 18.01 15.10
C PRO A 212 1.72 17.20 15.44
N LEU A 213 1.60 16.09 16.17
CA LEU A 213 2.71 15.34 16.80
C LEU A 213 3.61 14.57 15.82
N GLN A 214 3.44 14.76 14.51
CA GLN A 214 4.36 14.23 13.50
C GLN A 214 5.65 15.04 13.37
N ASN A 215 5.67 16.25 13.92
CA ASN A 215 6.82 17.15 13.85
C ASN A 215 7.65 17.15 15.13
N THR A 216 7.19 16.52 16.21
CA THR A 216 8.09 16.09 17.29
C THR A 216 9.03 15.02 16.75
N PRO A 217 10.31 14.99 17.18
CA PRO A 217 11.19 13.85 16.94
C PRO A 217 10.48 12.55 17.33
N PRO A 218 10.75 11.41 16.66
CA PRO A 218 10.09 10.15 17.00
C PRO A 218 10.24 9.90 18.49
N LEU A 219 9.10 9.80 19.19
CA LEU A 219 9.05 9.38 20.60
C LEU A 219 9.99 8.20 20.74
N SER A 220 10.93 8.27 21.70
CA SER A 220 12.06 7.32 21.79
C SER A 220 11.59 5.89 21.50
N ASN A 221 12.37 5.09 20.77
CA ASN A 221 11.95 3.79 20.19
C ASN A 221 11.04 2.94 21.12
N LEU A 222 11.27 3.00 22.43
CA LEU A 222 10.39 2.45 23.48
C LEU A 222 8.97 3.07 23.53
N MET A 223 8.83 4.39 23.69
CA MET A 223 7.53 5.09 23.79
C MET A 223 6.66 4.91 22.54
N GLU A 224 7.24 5.00 21.35
CA GLU A 224 6.53 4.72 20.09
C GLU A 224 5.99 3.27 20.05
N ARG A 225 6.81 2.30 20.50
CA ARG A 225 6.39 0.90 20.62
C ARG A 225 5.30 0.73 21.68
N VAL A 226 5.38 1.42 22.81
CA VAL A 226 4.34 1.38 23.87
C VAL A 226 3.02 1.95 23.34
N ALA A 227 3.03 3.08 22.63
CA ALA A 227 1.83 3.63 22.02
C ALA A 227 1.24 2.67 20.96
N SER A 228 2.09 2.08 20.12
CA SER A 228 1.68 1.07 19.13
C SER A 228 1.07 -0.19 19.78
N LEU A 229 1.66 -0.63 20.90
CA LEU A 229 1.16 -1.74 21.71
C LEU A 229 -0.24 -1.43 22.26
N LEU A 230 -0.42 -0.24 22.86
CA LEU A 230 -1.70 0.17 23.45
C LEU A 230 -2.81 0.26 22.39
N ILE A 231 -2.49 0.75 21.19
CA ILE A 231 -3.44 0.78 20.05
C ILE A 231 -3.79 -0.64 19.59
N MET A 232 -2.79 -1.51 19.40
CA MET A 232 -3.02 -2.91 19.01
C MET A 232 -3.84 -3.68 20.07
N MET A 233 -3.51 -3.51 21.35
CA MET A 233 -4.24 -4.11 22.47
C MET A 233 -5.68 -3.57 22.59
N THR A 234 -5.90 -2.30 22.29
CA THR A 234 -7.25 -1.71 22.22
C THR A 234 -8.06 -2.33 21.07
N TRP A 235 -7.46 -2.48 19.89
CA TRP A 235 -8.13 -3.11 18.74
C TRP A 235 -8.43 -4.61 18.97
N LEU A 236 -7.49 -5.35 19.57
CA LEU A 236 -7.74 -6.72 20.01
C LEU A 236 -8.83 -6.79 21.08
N GLY A 237 -8.85 -5.85 22.04
CA GLY A 237 -9.89 -5.72 23.05
C GLY A 237 -11.29 -5.46 22.46
N LEU A 238 -11.39 -4.63 21.42
CA LEU A 238 -12.62 -4.44 20.65
C LEU A 238 -13.09 -5.74 19.99
N ILE A 239 -12.18 -6.49 19.35
CA ILE A 239 -12.49 -7.77 18.72
C ILE A 239 -12.96 -8.80 19.75
N PHE A 240 -12.17 -9.09 20.78
CA PHE A 240 -12.53 -10.07 21.80
C PHE A 240 -13.80 -9.66 22.57
N GLY A 241 -13.99 -8.37 22.83
CA GLY A 241 -15.22 -7.84 23.41
C GLY A 241 -16.44 -8.07 22.51
N SER A 242 -16.32 -7.82 21.20
CA SER A 242 -17.41 -8.06 20.24
C SER A 242 -17.73 -9.56 20.10
N LEU A 243 -16.71 -10.41 19.98
CA LEU A 243 -16.84 -11.87 19.93
C LEU A 243 -17.53 -12.41 21.20
N TRP A 244 -17.14 -11.92 22.38
CA TRP A 244 -17.78 -12.28 23.65
C TRP A 244 -19.25 -11.87 23.72
N VAL A 245 -19.58 -10.65 23.25
CA VAL A 245 -20.97 -10.18 23.17
C VAL A 245 -21.79 -11.03 22.20
N GLU A 246 -21.23 -11.47 21.06
CA GLU A 246 -21.92 -12.40 20.16
C GLU A 246 -22.14 -13.77 20.82
N ILE A 247 -21.10 -14.39 21.39
CA ILE A 247 -21.19 -15.72 22.02
C ILE A 247 -22.18 -15.73 23.20
N LYS A 248 -22.25 -14.65 23.98
CA LYS A 248 -23.17 -14.50 25.10
C LYS A 248 -24.64 -14.35 24.67
N ASN A 249 -24.88 -13.67 23.54
CA ASN A 249 -26.22 -13.34 23.07
C ASN A 249 -26.83 -14.40 22.12
N THR A 250 -26.08 -15.45 21.80
CA THR A 250 -26.46 -16.48 20.82
C THR A 250 -26.69 -17.84 21.51
N VAL A 251 -27.68 -18.60 21.00
CA VAL A 251 -28.05 -19.94 21.48
C VAL A 251 -26.88 -20.92 21.32
N GLU A 252 -26.76 -21.88 22.23
CA GLU A 252 -25.57 -22.74 22.37
C GLU A 252 -25.17 -23.46 21.07
N ASP A 253 -26.14 -24.03 20.36
CA ASP A 253 -25.93 -24.72 19.07
C ASP A 253 -25.37 -23.80 17.97
N GLU A 254 -25.82 -22.54 17.95
CA GLU A 254 -25.43 -21.54 16.95
C GLU A 254 -24.06 -20.91 17.22
N ARG A 255 -23.46 -21.10 18.41
CA ARG A 255 -22.12 -20.55 18.73
C ARG A 255 -21.04 -21.04 17.77
N SER A 256 -21.19 -22.27 17.25
CA SER A 256 -20.30 -22.84 16.23
C SER A 256 -20.21 -21.94 14.97
N GLU A 257 -21.31 -21.32 14.56
CA GLU A 257 -21.35 -20.43 13.40
C GLU A 257 -20.62 -19.11 13.63
N ILE A 258 -20.59 -18.60 14.87
CA ILE A 258 -19.79 -17.43 15.26
C ILE A 258 -18.30 -17.72 15.05
N PHE A 259 -17.82 -18.91 15.42
CA PHE A 259 -16.43 -19.28 15.20
C PHE A 259 -16.10 -19.42 13.71
N PHE A 260 -16.95 -20.05 12.89
CA PHE A 260 -16.72 -20.12 11.42
C PHE A 260 -16.77 -18.76 10.72
N LYS A 261 -17.65 -17.87 11.19
CA LYS A 261 -17.76 -16.47 10.77
C LYS A 261 -16.46 -15.70 11.02
N TRP A 262 -15.95 -15.71 12.26
CA TRP A 262 -14.70 -15.04 12.61
C TRP A 262 -13.46 -15.74 12.02
N PHE A 263 -13.47 -17.06 11.84
CA PHE A 263 -12.44 -17.78 11.09
C PHE A 263 -12.36 -17.32 9.62
N SER A 264 -13.50 -17.07 8.97
CA SER A 264 -13.53 -16.54 7.60
C SER A 264 -12.91 -15.14 7.49
N VAL A 265 -12.95 -14.35 8.57
CA VAL A 265 -12.26 -13.06 8.69
C VAL A 265 -10.75 -13.27 8.90
N ALA A 266 -10.35 -14.25 9.70
CA ALA A 266 -8.94 -14.65 9.83
C ALA A 266 -8.35 -15.13 8.48
N CYS A 267 -9.13 -15.82 7.64
CA CYS A 267 -8.71 -16.15 6.28
C CYS A 267 -8.51 -14.90 5.39
N CYS A 268 -9.32 -13.84 5.57
CA CYS A 268 -9.12 -12.57 4.85
C CYS A 268 -7.79 -11.91 5.26
N PHE A 269 -7.44 -11.95 6.55
CA PHE A 269 -6.14 -11.51 7.04
C PHE A 269 -5.00 -12.35 6.47
N GLY A 270 -5.04 -13.67 6.64
CA GLY A 270 -3.98 -14.59 6.19
C GLY A 270 -3.69 -14.50 4.69
N LEU A 271 -4.73 -14.33 3.85
CA LEU A 271 -4.56 -14.04 2.43
C LEU A 271 -3.86 -12.71 2.18
N SER A 272 -4.36 -11.62 2.77
CA SER A 272 -3.78 -10.26 2.59
C SER A 272 -2.33 -10.19 3.07
N ALA A 273 -2.04 -10.89 4.16
CA ALA A 273 -0.72 -11.04 4.75
C ALA A 273 0.23 -11.81 3.82
N ALA A 274 -0.19 -12.95 3.27
CA ALA A 274 0.62 -13.73 2.32
C ALA A 274 1.09 -12.92 1.10
N PHE A 275 0.30 -11.94 0.62
CA PHE A 275 0.74 -11.02 -0.45
C PHE A 275 1.82 -10.03 -0.01
N ILE A 276 1.80 -9.59 1.25
CA ILE A 276 2.84 -8.70 1.78
C ILE A 276 4.18 -9.47 1.87
N VAL A 277 4.13 -10.75 2.28
CA VAL A 277 5.32 -11.64 2.24
C VAL A 277 5.75 -11.97 0.81
N ALA A 278 4.81 -12.06 -0.14
CA ALA A 278 5.13 -12.39 -1.53
C ALA A 278 5.71 -11.23 -2.35
N ASP A 279 5.43 -9.96 -2.00
CA ASP A 279 6.10 -8.79 -2.60
C ASP A 279 7.38 -8.38 -1.81
N SER A 280 7.48 -8.72 -0.52
CA SER A 280 8.71 -8.53 0.28
C SER A 280 8.98 -9.69 1.27
N PRO A 281 9.77 -10.71 0.85
CA PRO A 281 9.93 -11.99 1.57
C PRO A 281 10.91 -11.92 2.75
N THR A 282 12.00 -11.18 2.56
CA THR A 282 13.21 -11.23 3.41
C THR A 282 13.32 -10.03 4.33
N VAL A 283 12.49 -9.00 4.12
CA VAL A 283 12.53 -7.73 4.85
C VAL A 283 11.11 -7.19 4.99
N ILE A 284 10.50 -7.28 6.19
CA ILE A 284 9.22 -6.59 6.52
C ILE A 284 9.47 -5.09 6.81
N ILE A 285 10.36 -4.48 6.01
CA ILE A 285 10.86 -3.11 6.11
C ILE A 285 11.19 -2.58 4.70
N ASP A 286 10.39 -2.98 3.70
CA ASP A 286 10.45 -2.37 2.36
C ASP A 286 9.57 -1.10 2.35
N HIS A 287 10.01 -0.07 1.63
CA HIS A 287 9.64 1.34 1.84
C HIS A 287 8.26 1.72 1.27
N ARG A 288 7.31 0.78 1.28
CA ARG A 288 6.07 0.79 0.51
C ARG A 288 4.83 0.70 1.41
N PRO A 289 4.44 1.80 2.09
CA PRO A 289 3.26 1.79 2.97
C PRO A 289 1.97 1.47 2.21
N HIS A 290 1.96 1.68 0.89
CA HIS A 290 0.85 1.36 0.01
C HIS A 290 0.53 -0.15 -0.05
N LEU A 291 1.46 -1.06 0.25
CA LEU A 291 1.22 -2.51 0.29
C LEU A 291 0.32 -2.91 1.47
N LEU A 292 0.41 -2.18 2.58
CA LEU A 292 -0.33 -2.41 3.81
C LEU A 292 -1.80 -1.95 3.72
N LEU A 293 -2.24 -1.48 2.55
CA LEU A 293 -3.57 -0.90 2.33
C LEU A 293 -4.71 -1.89 2.56
N VAL A 294 -4.59 -3.12 2.03
CA VAL A 294 -5.65 -4.14 2.17
C VAL A 294 -5.82 -4.53 3.65
N PHE A 295 -4.70 -4.72 4.35
CA PHE A 295 -4.69 -4.99 5.78
C PHE A 295 -5.25 -3.80 6.58
N SER A 296 -4.87 -2.55 6.24
CA SER A 296 -5.43 -1.33 6.85
C SER A 296 -6.95 -1.29 6.72
N GLY A 297 -7.48 -1.59 5.52
CA GLY A 297 -8.92 -1.67 5.28
C GLY A 297 -9.61 -2.77 6.09
N LEU A 298 -8.99 -3.96 6.19
CA LEU A 298 -9.50 -5.05 7.05
C LEU A 298 -9.59 -4.61 8.51
N VAL A 299 -8.50 -4.09 9.10
CA VAL A 299 -8.46 -3.63 10.50
C VAL A 299 -9.55 -2.61 10.79
N ILE A 300 -9.77 -1.66 9.87
CA ILE A 300 -10.80 -0.60 9.99
C ILE A 300 -12.22 -1.16 9.84
N PHE A 301 -12.48 -2.02 8.86
CA PHE A 301 -13.83 -2.57 8.62
C PHE A 301 -14.23 -3.55 9.75
N ILE A 302 -13.30 -4.37 10.23
CA ILE A 302 -13.53 -5.27 11.37
C ILE A 302 -13.70 -4.46 12.67
N GLY A 303 -12.92 -3.38 12.85
CA GLY A 303 -13.06 -2.45 13.96
C GLY A 303 -14.42 -1.73 13.96
N LEU A 304 -14.91 -1.31 12.79
CA LEU A 304 -16.25 -0.74 12.62
C LEU A 304 -17.35 -1.72 13.04
N TYR A 305 -17.25 -2.98 12.62
CA TYR A 305 -18.21 -4.02 13.04
C TYR A 305 -18.18 -4.27 14.55
N ALA A 306 -16.98 -4.40 15.13
CA ALA A 306 -16.81 -4.59 16.56
C ALA A 306 -17.40 -3.41 17.36
N LEU A 307 -17.23 -2.18 16.87
CA LEU A 307 -17.85 -0.97 17.44
C LEU A 307 -19.37 -0.97 17.31
N GLU A 308 -19.96 -1.42 16.19
CA GLU A 308 -21.42 -1.56 16.06
C GLU A 308 -22.01 -2.59 17.04
N ILE A 309 -21.33 -3.74 17.22
CA ILE A 309 -21.74 -4.78 18.18
C ILE A 309 -21.63 -4.27 19.61
N LEU A 310 -20.52 -3.63 19.99
CA LEU A 310 -20.34 -3.06 21.34
C LEU A 310 -21.31 -1.90 21.60
N ALA A 311 -21.58 -1.05 20.60
CA ALA A 311 -22.60 -0.02 20.66
C ALA A 311 -24.05 -0.58 20.65
N SER A 312 -24.26 -1.89 20.55
CA SER A 312 -25.55 -2.52 20.89
C SER A 312 -25.77 -2.67 22.40
N GLN A 313 -24.69 -2.79 23.17
CA GLN A 313 -24.71 -2.95 24.63
C GLN A 313 -24.49 -1.62 25.36
N PHE A 314 -23.58 -0.79 24.86
CA PHE A 314 -23.16 0.46 25.52
C PHE A 314 -23.74 1.69 24.82
N ILE A 315 -24.81 2.27 25.39
CA ILE A 315 -25.53 3.43 24.82
C ILE A 315 -24.63 4.66 24.64
N SER A 316 -23.60 4.84 25.48
CA SER A 316 -22.60 5.91 25.38
C SER A 316 -21.89 5.95 24.01
N LEU A 317 -21.66 4.78 23.39
CA LEU A 317 -21.05 4.65 22.05
C LEU A 317 -21.99 5.08 20.90
N ARG A 318 -23.25 5.42 21.20
CA ARG A 318 -24.20 6.05 20.25
C ARG A 318 -24.34 7.55 20.43
N SER A 319 -23.70 8.15 21.44
CA SER A 319 -23.85 9.57 21.76
C SER A 319 -23.32 10.48 20.65
N LEU A 320 -23.87 11.70 20.54
CA LEU A 320 -23.34 12.72 19.64
C LEU A 320 -21.88 13.04 19.97
N GLY A 321 -21.52 13.10 21.26
CA GLY A 321 -20.14 13.33 21.71
C GLY A 321 -19.16 12.26 21.22
N PHE A 322 -19.54 10.98 21.21
CA PHE A 322 -18.70 9.90 20.66
C PHE A 322 -18.51 10.03 19.14
N ASN A 323 -19.55 10.40 18.40
CA ASN A 323 -19.44 10.68 16.96
C ASN A 323 -18.54 11.90 16.67
N VAL A 324 -18.63 12.96 17.47
CA VAL A 324 -17.75 14.15 17.38
C VAL A 324 -16.30 13.79 17.72
N PHE A 325 -16.07 12.98 18.75
CA PHE A 325 -14.74 12.50 19.13
C PHE A 325 -14.09 11.64 18.03
N ILE A 326 -14.82 10.70 17.43
CA ILE A 326 -14.35 9.95 16.26
C ILE A 326 -14.06 10.90 15.09
N GLY A 327 -14.97 11.81 14.77
CA GLY A 327 -14.79 12.78 13.68
C GLY A 327 -13.53 13.63 13.86
N PHE A 328 -13.28 14.10 15.09
CA PHE A 328 -12.04 14.81 15.44
C PHE A 328 -10.81 13.92 15.23
N LEU A 329 -10.76 12.70 15.77
CA LEU A 329 -9.63 11.78 15.57
C LEU A 329 -9.35 11.53 14.07
N VAL A 330 -10.38 11.30 13.27
CA VAL A 330 -10.24 11.09 11.81
C VAL A 330 -9.65 12.33 11.12
N VAL A 331 -10.08 13.54 11.51
CA VAL A 331 -9.53 14.79 10.98
C VAL A 331 -8.07 15.00 11.40
N MET A 332 -7.71 14.71 12.66
CA MET A 332 -6.31 14.82 13.12
C MET A 332 -5.40 13.77 12.47
N THR A 333 -5.90 12.56 12.18
CA THR A 333 -5.20 11.56 11.36
C THR A 333 -5.06 12.01 9.90
N ALA A 334 -6.08 12.66 9.31
CA ALA A 334 -6.04 13.16 7.94
C ALA A 334 -5.02 14.29 7.74
N PHE A 335 -5.07 15.33 8.58
CA PHE A 335 -4.04 16.37 8.59
C PHE A 335 -2.64 15.80 8.86
N GLY A 336 -2.57 14.73 9.67
CA GLY A 336 -1.35 13.96 9.86
C GLY A 336 -0.86 13.33 8.56
N ALA A 337 -1.61 12.40 7.98
CA ALA A 337 -1.17 11.70 6.78
C ALA A 337 -0.83 12.65 5.60
N GLN A 338 -1.56 13.77 5.47
CA GLN A 338 -1.24 14.83 4.52
C GLN A 338 0.07 15.56 4.85
N SER A 339 0.30 15.97 6.11
CA SER A 339 1.53 16.60 6.57
C SER A 339 2.76 15.68 6.35
N ALA A 340 2.64 14.40 6.71
CA ALA A 340 3.69 13.41 6.51
C ALA A 340 4.00 13.17 5.02
N VAL A 341 2.97 13.07 4.15
CA VAL A 341 3.15 12.91 2.70
C VAL A 341 3.75 14.18 2.07
N LEU A 342 3.32 15.36 2.49
CA LEU A 342 3.87 16.64 2.01
C LEU A 342 5.35 16.78 2.39
N ARG A 343 5.71 16.57 3.66
CA ARG A 343 7.10 16.64 4.12
C ARG A 343 7.98 15.54 3.50
N ASN A 344 7.56 14.28 3.59
CA ASN A 344 8.45 13.16 3.32
C ASN A 344 8.43 12.73 1.85
N ILE A 345 7.28 12.79 1.16
CA ILE A 345 7.21 12.40 -0.27
C ILE A 345 7.38 13.63 -1.16
N VAL A 346 6.55 14.66 -1.00
CA VAL A 346 6.51 15.77 -1.96
C VAL A 346 7.74 16.66 -1.85
N ASN A 347 8.08 17.14 -0.66
CA ASN A 347 9.17 18.09 -0.47
C ASN A 347 10.57 17.46 -0.66
N ILE A 348 10.75 16.17 -0.31
CA ILE A 348 12.00 15.45 -0.58
C ILE A 348 12.17 15.24 -2.10
N ASN A 349 11.14 14.71 -2.79
CA ASN A 349 11.23 14.50 -4.25
C ASN A 349 11.38 15.82 -5.02
N MET A 350 10.78 16.93 -4.54
CA MET A 350 11.01 18.27 -5.10
C MET A 350 12.46 18.72 -4.91
N LYS A 351 13.01 18.68 -3.69
CA LYS A 351 14.42 19.02 -3.42
C LYS A 351 15.40 18.22 -4.29
N GLN A 352 15.14 16.93 -4.51
CA GLN A 352 15.93 16.09 -5.39
C GLN A 352 15.83 16.52 -6.86
N LEU A 353 14.63 16.78 -7.36
CA LEU A 353 14.43 17.27 -8.73
C LEU A 353 15.05 18.66 -8.93
N ASP A 354 14.98 19.53 -7.94
CA ASP A 354 15.56 20.87 -7.99
C ASP A 354 17.09 20.83 -7.88
N PHE A 355 17.68 19.89 -7.14
CA PHE A 355 19.11 19.56 -7.21
C PHE A 355 19.50 19.09 -8.61
N ILE A 356 18.83 18.07 -9.17
CA ILE A 356 19.10 17.58 -10.54
C ILE A 356 19.00 18.74 -11.56
N ARG A 357 17.98 19.60 -11.45
CA ARG A 357 17.82 20.79 -12.31
C ARG A 357 18.96 21.79 -12.16
N THR A 358 19.43 22.01 -10.94
CA THR A 358 20.53 22.95 -10.65
C THR A 358 21.83 22.45 -11.27
N GLU A 359 22.18 21.18 -11.10
CA GLU A 359 23.37 20.59 -11.72
C GLU A 359 23.28 20.57 -13.26
N LEU A 360 22.11 20.25 -13.83
CA LEU A 360 21.88 20.32 -15.28
C LEU A 360 22.00 21.74 -15.86
N LEU A 361 21.72 22.78 -15.08
CA LEU A 361 21.86 24.18 -15.49
C LEU A 361 23.22 24.80 -15.10
N ALA A 362 24.10 24.07 -14.40
CA ALA A 362 25.44 24.54 -14.06
C ALA A 362 26.37 24.66 -15.30
N LYS A 363 26.00 24.02 -16.41
CA LYS A 363 26.53 24.26 -17.75
C LYS A 363 25.37 24.63 -18.69
N ASN A 364 25.68 25.24 -19.84
CA ASN A 364 24.68 25.48 -20.87
C ASN A 364 24.18 24.14 -21.44
N PRO A 365 22.85 23.88 -21.55
CA PRO A 365 22.30 22.67 -22.18
C PRO A 365 22.82 22.35 -23.58
N SER A 366 23.33 23.34 -24.33
CA SER A 366 23.96 23.15 -25.64
C SER A 366 25.47 22.86 -25.60
N SER A 367 26.10 22.80 -24.41
CA SER A 367 27.54 22.56 -24.24
C SER A 367 27.85 21.26 -23.48
N TYR A 368 26.94 20.29 -23.52
CA TYR A 368 27.14 18.92 -23.07
C TYR A 368 26.13 18.00 -23.74
N ASP A 369 26.53 16.77 -24.07
CA ASP A 369 25.64 15.72 -24.59
C ASP A 369 25.49 14.53 -23.66
N THR A 370 26.33 14.42 -22.61
CA THR A 370 26.21 13.36 -21.59
C THR A 370 25.90 13.93 -20.20
N VAL A 371 25.02 13.25 -19.48
CA VAL A 371 24.77 13.44 -18.04
C VAL A 371 25.34 12.22 -17.31
N ILE A 372 26.37 12.44 -16.51
CA ILE A 372 27.04 11.41 -15.71
C ILE A 372 26.52 11.50 -14.27
N VAL A 373 25.91 10.44 -13.78
CA VAL A 373 25.33 10.37 -12.43
C VAL A 373 26.23 9.53 -11.54
N VAL A 374 26.81 10.15 -10.52
CA VAL A 374 27.59 9.44 -9.49
C VAL A 374 26.66 9.02 -8.37
N LEU A 375 26.60 7.71 -8.12
CA LEU A 375 25.77 7.15 -7.05
C LEU A 375 26.36 7.43 -5.66
N PRO A 376 25.53 7.53 -4.61
CA PRO A 376 25.99 7.75 -3.25
C PRO A 376 26.76 6.54 -2.71
N ILE A 377 27.79 6.78 -1.91
CA ILE A 377 28.59 5.74 -1.26
C ILE A 377 27.72 4.95 -0.25
N GLU A 378 27.95 3.64 -0.16
CA GLU A 378 27.24 2.74 0.77
C GLU A 378 27.30 3.25 2.22
N ARG A 379 26.18 3.09 2.95
CA ARG A 379 25.92 3.57 4.33
C ARG A 379 25.53 5.04 4.50
N GLN A 380 25.19 5.77 3.43
CA GLN A 380 24.47 7.04 3.57
C GLN A 380 22.97 6.79 3.87
N ASP A 381 22.67 6.60 5.17
CA ASP A 381 21.32 6.28 5.66
C ASP A 381 20.26 7.30 5.24
N CYS A 382 19.22 6.81 4.57
CA CYS A 382 17.91 7.45 4.42
C CYS A 382 17.91 8.92 3.95
N ILE A 383 18.62 9.22 2.87
CA ILE A 383 18.70 10.57 2.28
C ILE A 383 17.68 10.79 1.14
N THR A 384 17.22 9.72 0.50
CA THR A 384 16.70 9.78 -0.89
C THR A 384 15.29 9.23 -1.13
N GLU A 385 14.57 8.86 -0.08
CA GLU A 385 13.15 8.47 -0.14
C GLU A 385 12.38 9.15 1.02
N PRO A 386 11.04 9.02 1.11
CA PRO A 386 10.27 9.39 2.29
C PRO A 386 10.71 8.61 3.53
N CYS A 387 11.76 9.09 4.18
CA CYS A 387 12.34 8.57 5.41
C CYS A 387 11.49 8.93 6.64
N ASN A 388 10.25 8.47 6.58
CA ASN A 388 9.34 8.32 7.68
C ASN A 388 10.02 7.48 8.77
N PRO A 389 9.99 7.87 10.06
CA PRO A 389 10.52 7.05 11.16
C PRO A 389 9.88 5.63 11.26
N SER A 390 8.84 5.32 10.47
CA SER A 390 8.32 3.97 10.26
C SER A 390 9.16 3.04 9.37
N PHE A 391 10.12 3.54 8.60
CA PHE A 391 10.98 2.70 7.76
C PHE A 391 12.39 2.60 8.34
N GLY A 392 12.95 1.38 8.35
CA GLY A 392 14.26 1.09 8.91
C GLY A 392 15.41 1.38 7.94
N ALA A 393 16.61 1.52 8.49
CA ALA A 393 17.81 1.96 7.78
C ALA A 393 18.40 0.86 6.86
N TYR A 394 17.75 0.59 5.71
CA TYR A 394 18.32 -0.27 4.65
C TYR A 394 17.82 0.11 3.24
N ILE A 395 18.65 0.87 2.53
CA ILE A 395 18.63 1.39 1.12
C ILE A 395 19.83 0.53 0.59
N SER A 396 19.61 -0.28 -0.46
CA SER A 396 20.59 -1.30 -0.92
C SER A 396 21.73 -0.70 -1.76
N LYS A 397 21.91 -1.13 -3.03
CA LYS A 397 22.64 -0.34 -4.05
C LYS A 397 21.70 0.24 -5.12
N ASN A 398 20.55 -0.39 -5.35
CA ASN A 398 19.67 -0.08 -6.47
C ASN A 398 18.37 0.60 -5.96
N TRP A 399 18.49 1.83 -5.46
CA TRP A 399 17.39 2.66 -4.95
C TRP A 399 16.80 3.53 -6.09
N HIS A 400 15.73 4.31 -5.85
CA HIS A 400 14.93 4.93 -6.93
C HIS A 400 15.57 6.12 -7.70
N LEU A 401 16.72 6.66 -7.29
CA LEU A 401 17.44 7.71 -8.04
C LEU A 401 18.45 7.19 -9.08
N ALA A 402 18.74 5.88 -9.11
CA ALA A 402 19.61 5.25 -10.10
C ALA A 402 18.89 4.97 -11.46
N TRP A 403 17.85 5.75 -11.78
CA TRP A 403 16.93 5.47 -12.89
C TRP A 403 16.97 6.58 -13.95
N PRO A 404 17.30 6.28 -15.23
CA PRO A 404 17.36 7.29 -16.31
C PRO A 404 16.10 8.14 -16.43
N ALA A 405 14.93 7.55 -16.13
CA ALA A 405 13.63 8.19 -16.20
C ALA A 405 13.51 9.48 -15.36
N ALA A 406 14.18 9.56 -14.19
CA ALA A 406 14.12 10.75 -13.33
C ALA A 406 14.83 11.95 -13.98
N TYR A 407 16.02 11.74 -14.53
CA TYR A 407 16.80 12.76 -15.24
C TYR A 407 16.13 13.15 -16.55
N ARG A 408 15.52 12.20 -17.27
CA ARG A 408 14.69 12.49 -18.46
C ARG A 408 13.47 13.34 -18.12
N TYR A 409 12.83 13.12 -16.99
CA TYR A 409 11.76 14.00 -16.50
C TYR A 409 12.30 15.39 -16.12
N ALA A 410 13.45 15.48 -15.45
CA ALA A 410 14.09 16.75 -15.12
C ALA A 410 14.42 17.58 -16.37
N LEU A 411 15.07 16.97 -17.38
CA LEU A 411 15.33 17.55 -18.70
C LEU A 411 14.05 18.08 -19.36
N SER A 412 12.97 17.28 -19.36
CA SER A 412 11.66 17.70 -19.86
C SER A 412 11.15 18.97 -19.16
N THR A 413 11.28 19.05 -17.83
CA THR A 413 10.88 20.23 -17.06
C THR A 413 11.80 21.45 -17.22
N LEU A 414 12.94 21.30 -17.88
CA LEU A 414 13.83 22.38 -18.31
C LEU A 414 13.62 22.78 -19.80
N GLY A 415 12.69 22.13 -20.51
CA GLY A 415 12.46 22.34 -21.95
C GLY A 415 13.47 21.63 -22.85
N ILE A 416 14.39 20.84 -22.29
CA ILE A 416 15.39 20.05 -23.02
C ILE A 416 14.73 18.73 -23.46
N ASN A 417 15.00 18.26 -24.68
CA ASN A 417 14.38 17.05 -25.19
C ASN A 417 14.86 15.81 -24.38
N PRO A 418 13.97 15.02 -23.74
CA PRO A 418 14.35 13.89 -22.87
C PRO A 418 15.10 12.73 -23.53
N LYS A 419 15.29 12.76 -24.86
CA LYS A 419 16.09 11.79 -25.62
C LYS A 419 17.39 12.37 -26.19
N GLU A 420 17.61 13.67 -26.03
CA GLU A 420 18.75 14.40 -26.62
C GLU A 420 20.06 14.09 -25.91
N LYS A 421 20.01 13.99 -24.57
CA LYS A 421 21.19 13.76 -23.73
C LYS A 421 21.33 12.28 -23.36
N ASN A 422 22.54 11.76 -23.50
CA ASN A 422 22.94 10.45 -22.97
C ASN A 422 22.97 10.51 -21.43
N ILE A 423 22.64 9.41 -20.75
CA ILE A 423 22.62 9.35 -19.28
C ILE A 423 23.36 8.09 -18.83
N VAL A 424 24.48 8.29 -18.13
CA VAL A 424 25.40 7.24 -17.67
C VAL A 424 25.41 7.24 -16.14
N PHE A 425 25.38 6.05 -15.53
CA PHE A 425 25.46 5.89 -14.07
C PHE A 425 26.79 5.24 -13.69
N VAL A 426 27.47 5.80 -12.68
CA VAL A 426 28.74 5.28 -12.15
C VAL A 426 28.66 5.06 -10.64
N ASN A 427 29.38 4.06 -10.14
CA ASN A 427 29.32 3.69 -8.71
C ASN A 427 30.18 4.62 -7.83
N LYS A 428 31.23 5.21 -8.41
CA LYS A 428 32.13 6.18 -7.76
C LYS A 428 32.57 7.24 -8.76
N PHE A 429 32.96 8.41 -8.25
CA PHE A 429 33.54 9.49 -9.06
C PHE A 429 34.83 9.05 -9.79
N THR A 430 35.57 8.09 -9.22
CA THR A 430 36.77 7.48 -9.83
C THR A 430 36.50 6.66 -11.08
N ASP A 431 35.24 6.29 -11.34
CA ASP A 431 34.86 5.42 -12.45
C ASP A 431 34.48 6.23 -13.71
N ILE A 432 34.64 7.57 -13.67
CA ILE A 432 34.35 8.50 -14.76
C ILE A 432 35.49 8.49 -15.78
N VAL A 433 35.22 7.96 -16.98
CA VAL A 433 36.24 7.76 -18.03
C VAL A 433 36.58 9.04 -18.82
N SER A 434 35.63 9.96 -18.96
CA SER A 434 35.87 11.33 -19.47
C SER A 434 34.85 12.30 -18.89
N GLN A 435 35.19 13.60 -18.88
CA GLN A 435 34.34 14.72 -18.47
C GLN A 435 34.09 15.75 -19.59
N GLU A 436 34.67 15.51 -20.77
CA GLU A 436 34.44 16.31 -21.98
C GLU A 436 32.98 16.16 -22.41
N ASP A 437 32.36 17.28 -22.80
CA ASP A 437 30.93 17.39 -23.17
C ASP A 437 29.95 16.70 -22.22
N ALA A 438 30.29 16.71 -20.91
CA ALA A 438 29.48 16.11 -19.85
C ALA A 438 29.11 17.10 -18.73
N VAL A 439 27.91 16.92 -18.16
CA VAL A 439 27.54 17.40 -16.81
C VAL A 439 27.63 16.22 -15.84
N ILE A 440 28.14 16.46 -14.64
CA ILE A 440 28.25 15.46 -13.58
C ILE A 440 27.25 15.81 -12.48
N ILE A 441 26.44 14.86 -12.05
CA ILE A 441 25.49 14.98 -10.94
C ILE A 441 25.98 14.02 -9.84
N ASP A 442 26.62 14.56 -8.80
CA ASP A 442 27.14 13.76 -7.69
C ASP A 442 26.20 13.79 -6.48
N TRP A 443 25.53 12.65 -6.23
CA TRP A 443 24.64 12.51 -5.08
C TRP A 443 25.35 12.60 -3.73
N ASN A 444 26.67 12.36 -3.66
CA ASN A 444 27.42 12.52 -2.42
C ASN A 444 27.42 13.99 -1.96
N VAL A 445 27.39 14.96 -2.88
CA VAL A 445 27.28 16.41 -2.58
C VAL A 445 25.90 16.74 -2.00
N TYR A 446 24.83 16.24 -2.62
CA TYR A 446 23.47 16.39 -2.09
C TYR A 446 23.33 15.77 -0.70
N SER A 447 23.90 14.58 -0.50
CA SER A 447 23.89 13.85 0.78
C SER A 447 24.58 14.62 1.90
N LEU A 448 25.82 15.07 1.70
CA LEU A 448 26.55 15.88 2.67
C LEU A 448 25.78 17.16 3.00
N THR A 449 25.17 17.79 1.99
CA THR A 449 24.34 18.99 2.16
C THR A 449 23.12 18.72 3.05
N GLN A 450 22.34 17.65 2.79
CA GLN A 450 21.20 17.32 3.66
C GLN A 450 21.64 16.89 5.07
N GLN A 451 22.79 16.21 5.22
CA GLN A 451 23.32 15.85 6.53
C GLN A 451 23.63 17.09 7.39
N MET A 452 24.38 18.07 6.85
CA MET A 452 24.65 19.33 7.56
C MET A 452 23.36 20.07 7.97
N TYR A 453 22.37 20.16 7.07
CA TYR A 453 21.08 20.75 7.43
C TYR A 453 20.32 19.95 8.49
N SER A 454 20.43 18.61 8.51
CA SER A 454 19.75 17.76 9.51
C SER A 454 20.32 17.92 10.92
N GLU A 455 21.61 18.26 11.05
CA GLU A 455 22.25 18.46 12.35
C GLU A 455 21.93 19.82 12.97
N HIS A 456 21.50 20.81 12.16
CA HIS A 456 21.00 22.10 12.64
C HIS A 456 19.51 22.07 13.08
N PHE A 457 18.86 20.90 13.08
CA PHE A 457 17.49 20.69 13.56
C PHE A 457 17.41 19.64 14.70
N LYS A 458 18.53 19.36 15.38
CA LYS A 458 18.60 18.60 16.64
C LYS A 458 18.73 19.53 17.83
#